data_AF-A0A920N3B8-F1
#
_entry.id   AF-A0A920N3B8-F1
#
_cell.length_a   1.000
_cell.length_b   1.000
_cell.length_c   1.000
_cell.angle_alpha   90.00
_cell.angle_beta   90.00
_cell.angle_gamma   90.00
#
_symmetry.space_group_name_H-M   'P 1'
#
loop_
_entity.id
_entity.type
_entity.pdbx_description
1 polymer ?
#
loop_
_entity_poly.entity_id
_entity_poly.type
_entity_poly.pdbx_seq_one_letter_code
_entity_poly.pdbx_strand_id
1 'polypeptide(L)' 'MDGGVSHVDSFDPKPALDKHHGQPATGLTNPTANKNRKWIRSPWTFHRRGECGMPISDLFRTSVPSLTNWQSSAR' A
#
# COMPACT_ATOMS: atom_id res chain seq x y z
N MET A 1 5.64 -14.77 -10.67
CA MET A 1 4.65 -14.92 -9.58
C MET A 1 3.29 -14.79 -10.22
N ASP A 2 2.40 -15.76 -10.02
CA ASP A 2 1.07 -15.86 -10.66
C ASP A 2 -0.07 -15.66 -9.64
N GLY A 3 0.21 -14.89 -8.58
CA GLY A 3 -0.75 -14.57 -7.52
C GLY A 3 -1.38 -13.20 -7.74
N GLY A 4 -2.68 -13.09 -7.44
CA GLY A 4 -3.40 -11.83 -7.47
C GLY A 4 -2.91 -10.83 -6.41
N VAL A 5 -3.35 -9.58 -6.54
CA VAL A 5 -2.99 -8.50 -5.63
C VAL A 5 -3.59 -8.75 -4.25
N SER A 6 -2.79 -8.63 -3.18
CA SER A 6 -3.29 -8.83 -1.82
C SER A 6 -4.02 -7.58 -1.34
N HIS A 7 -5.08 -7.74 -0.53
CA HIS A 7 -5.80 -6.62 0.07
C HIS A 7 -4.85 -5.73 0.91
N VAL A 8 -3.95 -6.37 1.65
CA VAL A 8 -2.96 -5.72 2.53
C VAL A 8 -1.96 -4.88 1.73
N ASP A 9 -1.64 -5.25 0.49
CA ASP A 9 -0.77 -4.46 -0.39
C ASP A 9 -1.54 -3.39 -1.17
N SER A 10 -2.87 -3.43 -1.13
CA SER A 10 -3.74 -2.56 -1.92
C SER A 10 -4.20 -1.32 -1.15
N PHE A 11 -4.66 -1.52 0.10
CA PHE A 11 -5.43 -0.49 0.81
C PHE A 11 -4.95 -0.21 2.25
N ASP A 12 -3.96 -0.95 2.74
CA ASP A 12 -3.49 -0.87 4.13
C ASP A 12 -2.12 -0.16 4.23
N PRO A 13 -2.09 1.16 4.49
CA PRO A 13 -0.83 1.88 4.66
C PRO A 13 -0.10 1.43 5.93
N LYS A 14 1.22 1.24 5.83
CA LYS A 14 2.04 0.61 6.89
C LYS A 14 3.10 1.58 7.46
N PRO A 15 2.71 2.72 8.07
CA PRO A 15 3.65 3.76 8.50
C PRO A 15 4.64 3.29 9.58
N ALA A 16 4.26 2.27 10.37
CA ALA A 16 5.15 1.66 11.34
C ALA A 16 6.35 0.96 10.67
N LEU A 17 6.14 0.32 9.51
CA LEU A 17 7.23 -0.32 8.77
C LEU A 17 8.20 0.70 8.19
N ASP A 18 7.72 1.88 7.79
CA ASP A 18 8.58 2.99 7.37
C ASP A 18 9.41 3.52 8.54
N LYS A 19 8.77 3.75 9.69
CA LYS A 19 9.43 4.24 10.91
C LYS A 19 10.56 3.32 11.38
N HIS A 20 10.35 2.02 11.28
CA HIS A 20 11.31 1.03 11.76
C HIS A 20 12.26 0.52 10.67
N HIS A 21 12.15 1.01 9.43
CA HIS A 21 12.91 0.46 8.30
C HIS A 21 14.42 0.38 8.59
N GLY A 22 14.99 -0.81 8.38
CA GLY A 22 16.41 -1.08 8.58
C GLY A 22 16.81 -1.35 10.04
N GLN A 23 15.91 -1.12 11.01
CA GLN A 23 16.16 -1.43 12.41
C GLN A 23 16.06 -2.95 12.65
N PRO A 24 16.85 -3.50 13.59
CA PRO A 24 16.72 -4.90 14.01
C PRO A 24 15.31 -5.21 14.52
N ALA A 25 14.75 -6.33 14.11
CA ALA A 25 13.48 -6.82 14.62
C ALA A 25 13.71 -7.53 15.95
N THR A 26 13.70 -6.77 17.05
CA THR A 26 13.88 -7.28 18.41
C THR A 26 12.59 -7.86 18.98
N GLY A 27 12.68 -8.80 19.93
CA GLY A 27 11.51 -9.36 20.63
C GLY A 27 10.75 -10.44 19.86
N LEU A 28 11.37 -11.05 18.84
CA LEU A 28 10.79 -12.18 18.12
C LEU A 28 10.82 -13.43 18.99
N THR A 29 9.65 -13.91 19.42
CA THR A 29 9.49 -15.20 20.13
C THR A 29 9.48 -16.39 19.18
N ASN A 30 9.59 -16.18 17.87
CA ASN A 30 9.54 -17.25 16.88
C ASN A 30 10.89 -17.99 16.82
N PRO A 31 10.95 -19.29 17.20
CA PRO A 31 12.18 -20.07 17.23
C PRO A 31 12.79 -20.33 15.84
N THR A 32 12.01 -20.20 14.76
CA THR A 32 12.49 -20.37 13.37
C THR A 32 12.87 -19.06 12.70
N ALA A 33 12.65 -17.92 13.36
CA ALA A 33 12.99 -16.63 12.79
C ALA A 33 14.50 -16.38 12.80
N ASN A 34 15.01 -15.78 11.73
CA ASN A 34 16.39 -15.29 11.68
C ASN A 34 16.58 -14.18 12.73
N LYS A 35 17.53 -14.37 13.64
CA LYS A 35 17.85 -13.42 14.72
C LYS A 35 18.38 -12.06 14.22
N ASN A 36 18.91 -12.02 12.99
CA ASN A 36 19.42 -10.81 12.33
C ASN A 36 18.37 -10.15 11.42
N ARG A 37 17.09 -10.50 11.54
CA ARG A 37 16.03 -9.93 10.72
C ARG A 37 15.88 -8.43 11.03
N LYS A 38 15.66 -7.64 9.97
CA LYS A 38 15.39 -6.20 10.05
C LYS A 38 13.98 -5.91 9.57
N TRP A 39 13.40 -4.82 10.06
CA TRP A 39 12.15 -4.30 9.52
C TRP A 39 12.36 -3.76 8.11
N ILE A 40 11.46 -4.12 7.21
CA ILE A 40 11.49 -3.69 5.82
C ILE A 40 10.24 -2.84 5.59
N ARG A 41 10.43 -1.64 5.05
CA ARG A 41 9.32 -0.79 4.63
C ARG A 41 8.48 -1.47 3.56
N SER A 42 7.24 -1.01 3.39
CA SER A 42 6.43 -1.44 2.27
C SER A 42 7.16 -1.16 0.94
N PRO A 43 7.15 -2.08 -0.03
CA PRO A 43 7.66 -1.80 -1.38
C PRO A 43 6.75 -0.83 -2.14
N TRP A 44 5.50 -0.66 -1.69
CA TRP A 44 4.51 0.22 -2.30
C TRP A 44 4.30 1.48 -1.48
N THR A 45 4.22 2.62 -2.16
CA THR A 45 3.78 3.89 -1.59
C THR A 45 2.26 3.98 -1.69
N PHE A 46 1.62 4.64 -0.73
CA PHE A 46 0.17 4.81 -0.67
C PHE A 46 -0.19 6.27 -0.88
N HIS A 47 -1.21 6.51 -1.71
CA HIS A 47 -1.71 7.85 -2.02
C HIS A 47 -3.21 7.91 -1.78
N ARG A 48 -3.72 9.06 -1.36
CA ARG A 48 -5.17 9.27 -1.27
C ARG A 48 -5.72 9.41 -2.69
N ARG A 49 -6.64 8.54 -3.07
CA ARG A 49 -7.24 8.48 -4.41
C ARG A 49 -8.77 8.48 -4.31
N GLY A 50 -9.43 8.88 -5.40
CA GLY A 50 -10.88 8.98 -5.49
C GLY A 50 -11.46 10.13 -4.65
N GLU A 51 -12.77 10.35 -4.78
CA GLU A 51 -13.48 11.42 -4.07
C GLU A 51 -13.56 11.18 -2.55
N CYS A 52 -13.56 9.92 -2.12
CA CYS A 52 -13.54 9.54 -0.71
C CYS A 52 -12.13 9.63 -0.07
N GLY A 53 -11.08 9.84 -0.87
CA GLY A 53 -9.71 10.00 -0.39
C GLY A 53 -9.12 8.78 0.32
N MET A 54 -9.52 7.57 -0.08
CA MET A 54 -9.00 6.32 0.48
C MET A 54 -7.51 6.14 0.10
N PRO A 55 -6.65 5.69 1.04
CA PRO A 55 -5.27 5.34 0.70
C PRO A 55 -5.25 4.10 -0.20
N ILE A 56 -4.67 4.24 -1.38
CA ILE A 56 -4.50 3.16 -2.36
C ILE A 56 -3.01 3.11 -2.74
N SER A 57 -2.46 1.91 -2.83
CA SER A 57 -1.07 1.72 -3.21
C SER A 57 -0.81 2.01 -4.69
N ASP A 58 0.43 2.37 -5.01
CA ASP A 58 0.89 2.58 -6.40
C ASP A 58 0.86 1.31 -7.27
N LEU A 59 0.52 0.17 -6.68
CA LEU A 59 0.21 -1.04 -7.41
C LEU A 59 -0.97 -0.84 -8.38
N PHE A 60 -1.89 0.07 -8.05
CA PHE A 60 -3.02 0.45 -8.90
C PHE A 60 -2.69 1.73 -9.66
N ARG A 61 -2.21 1.58 -10.91
CA ARG A 61 -1.99 2.73 -11.79
C ARG A 61 -3.34 3.32 -12.22
N THR A 62 -3.63 4.54 -11.79
CA THR A 62 -4.81 5.28 -12.23
C THR A 62 -4.54 5.86 -13.62
N SER A 63 -4.98 5.18 -14.68
CA SER A 63 -5.33 5.88 -15.92
C SER A 63 -6.69 6.51 -15.68
N VAL A 64 -6.72 7.77 -15.24
CA VAL A 64 -7.99 8.51 -15.17
C VAL A 64 -8.29 9.00 -16.58
N PRO A 65 -9.30 8.49 -17.31
CA PRO A 65 -9.83 9.26 -18.42
C PRO A 65 -10.51 10.47 -17.77
N SER A 66 -10.24 11.67 -18.26
CA SER A 66 -10.91 12.89 -17.81
C SER A 66 -12.43 12.70 -17.87
N LEU A 67 -13.08 12.47 -16.73
CA LEU A 67 -14.54 12.36 -16.62
C LEU A 67 -15.22 13.74 -16.62
N THR A 68 -14.66 14.72 -17.33
CA THR A 68 -15.16 16.10 -17.33
C THR A 68 -16.48 16.29 -18.10
N ASN A 69 -17.04 15.25 -18.76
CA ASN A 69 -18.14 15.44 -19.72
C ASN A 69 -19.44 14.67 -19.45
N TRP A 70 -19.70 14.16 -18.24
CA TRP A 70 -20.96 13.44 -17.96
C TRP A 70 -22.11 14.28 -17.38
N GLN A 71 -21.92 15.57 -17.09
CA GLN A 71 -22.98 16.43 -16.50
C GLN A 71 -23.82 17.23 -17.51
N SER A 72 -23.65 17.04 -18.83
CA SER A 72 -24.34 17.86 -19.85
C SER A 72 -25.53 17.19 -20.57
N SER A 73 -25.88 15.94 -20.25
CA SER A 73 -26.96 15.22 -20.96
C SER A 73 -28.28 15.09 -20.18
N ALA A 74 -28.47 15.89 -19.12
CA ALA A 74 -29.72 15.92 -18.37
C ALA A 74 -30.39 17.30 -18.43
N ARG A 75 -30.64 17.80 -19.65
CA ARG A 75 -31.63 18.84 -19.95
C ARG A 75 -32.31 18.54 -21.28
#